data_AF-G6FRU0-F1
#
_entry.id   AF-G6FRU0-F1
#
_cell.length_a   1.000
_cell.length_b   1.000
_cell.length_c   1.000
_cell.angle_alpha   90.00
_cell.angle_beta   90.00
_cell.angle_gamma   90.00
#
_symmetry.space_group_name_H-M   'P 1'
#
loop_
_entity.id
_entity.type
_entity.pdbx_description
1 polymer ?
#
loop_
_entity_poly.entity_id
_entity_poly.type
_entity_poly.pdbx_seq_one_letter_code
_entity_poly.pdbx_strand_id
1 'polypeptide(L)' 'MVENDLKAEQAIIKLLRSQASQAESLGDRATRYLYEKILLKTEERAYHLAHFLAKDSLTLGFVQRVQN' A
#
# COMPACT_ATOMS: atom_id res chain seq x y z
N MET A 1 8.42 -11.92 1.83
CA MET A 1 6.95 -11.84 1.93
C MET A 1 6.52 -10.38 1.90
N VAL A 2 6.81 -9.60 2.96
CA VAL A 2 6.43 -8.17 3.07
C VAL A 2 6.79 -7.30 1.85
N GLU A 3 7.98 -7.48 1.25
CA GLU A 3 8.36 -6.75 0.03
C GLU A 3 7.48 -7.08 -1.19
N ASN A 4 7.11 -8.35 -1.34
CA ASN A 4 6.22 -8.79 -2.42
C ASN A 4 4.80 -8.32 -2.17
N ASP A 5 4.35 -8.36 -0.91
CA ASP A 5 3.04 -7.87 -0.50
C ASP A 5 2.94 -6.36 -0.78
N LEU A 6 3.98 -5.58 -0.45
CA LEU A 6 4.02 -4.14 -0.75
C LEU A 6 3.93 -3.88 -2.26
N LYS A 7 4.68 -4.63 -3.08
CA LYS A 7 4.63 -4.51 -4.54
C LYS A 7 3.23 -4.84 -5.08
N ALA A 8 2.56 -5.85 -4.52
CA ALA A 8 1.20 -6.22 -4.90
C ALA A 8 0.19 -5.12 -4.56
N GLU A 9 0.22 -4.59 -3.33
CA GLU A 9 -0.66 -3.48 -2.92
C GLU A 9 -0.44 -2.25 -3.80
N GLN A 10 0.81 -1.92 -4.14
CA GLN A 10 1.12 -0.81 -5.05
C GLN A 10 0.55 -0.99 -6.47
N ALA A 11 0.55 -2.22 -7.00
CA ALA A 11 -0.07 -2.51 -8.28
C ALA A 11 -1.61 -2.36 -8.21
N ILE A 12 -2.23 -2.85 -7.13
CA ILE A 12 -3.67 -2.73 -6.89
C ILE A 12 -4.08 -1.26 -6.73
N ILE A 13 -3.32 -0.45 -6.00
CA ILE A 13 -3.55 0.99 -5.82
C ILE A 13 -3.63 1.70 -7.18
N LYS A 14 -2.68 1.41 -8.08
CA LYS A 14 -2.67 2.01 -9.43
C LYS A 14 -3.94 1.64 -10.21
N LEU A 15 -4.35 0.38 -10.16
CA LEU A 15 -5.56 -0.09 -10.83
C LEU A 15 -6.82 0.57 -10.23
N LEU A 16 -6.98 0.57 -8.91
CA LEU A 16 -8.13 1.18 -8.23
C LEU A 16 -8.30 2.65 -8.58
N ARG A 17 -7.20 3.42 -8.67
CA ARG A 17 -7.23 4.82 -9.10
C ARG A 17 -7.75 4.97 -10.54
N SER A 18 -7.26 4.16 -11.48
CA SER A 18 -7.76 4.19 -12.87
C SER A 18 -9.24 3.81 -12.99
N GLN A 19 -9.69 2.82 -12.23
CA GLN A 19 -11.07 2.33 -12.26
C GLN A 19 -12.03 3.32 -11.58
N ALA A 20 -11.60 3.97 -10.49
CA ALA A 20 -12.36 5.05 -9.87
C ALA A 20 -12.56 6.23 -10.84
N SER A 21 -11.51 6.66 -11.55
CA SER A 21 -11.62 7.71 -12.58
C SER A 21 -12.53 7.30 -13.75
N GLN A 22 -12.46 6.04 -14.18
CA GLN A 22 -13.37 5.52 -15.21
C GLN A 22 -14.82 5.55 -14.73
N ALA A 23 -15.11 5.03 -13.53
CA ALA A 23 -16.46 5.02 -12.96
C ALA A 23 -17.03 6.44 -12.87
N GLU A 24 -16.20 7.42 -12.46
CA GLU A 24 -16.59 8.83 -12.47
C GLU A 24 -16.93 9.35 -13.86
N SER A 25 -16.12 9.05 -14.88
CA SER A 25 -16.34 9.49 -16.26
C SER A 25 -17.64 8.93 -16.87
N LEU A 26 -18.09 7.77 -16.40
CA LEU A 26 -19.33 7.12 -16.82
C LEU A 26 -20.54 7.54 -15.97
N GLY A 27 -20.35 8.40 -14.98
CA GLY A 27 -21.40 8.88 -14.08
C GLY A 27 -21.77 7.92 -12.93
N ASP A 28 -21.06 6.80 -12.78
CA ASP A 28 -21.30 5.83 -11.70
C ASP A 28 -20.60 6.26 -10.41
N ARG A 29 -21.29 7.14 -9.66
CA ARG A 29 -20.80 7.66 -8.38
C ARG A 29 -20.76 6.60 -7.27
N ALA A 30 -21.63 5.59 -7.33
CA ALA A 30 -21.71 4.56 -6.29
C ALA A 30 -20.50 3.62 -6.37
N THR A 31 -20.12 3.20 -7.58
CA THR A 31 -18.93 2.40 -7.83
C THR A 31 -17.67 3.19 -7.53
N ARG A 32 -17.59 4.47 -7.93
CA ARG A 32 -16.45 5.33 -7.54
C ARG A 32 -16.28 5.39 -6.02
N TYR A 33 -17.35 5.66 -5.28
CA TYR A 33 -17.33 5.71 -3.82
C TYR A 33 -16.87 4.38 -3.20
N LEU A 34 -17.31 3.25 -3.76
CA LEU A 34 -16.85 1.94 -3.31
C LEU A 34 -15.35 1.76 -3.56
N TYR A 35 -14.85 2.10 -4.75
CA TYR A 35 -13.43 2.03 -5.06
C TYR A 35 -12.58 2.93 -4.17
N GLU A 36 -13.04 4.14 -3.85
CA GLU A 36 -12.35 5.06 -2.95
C GLU A 36 -12.22 4.50 -1.52
N LYS A 37 -13.27 3.84 -1.00
CA LYS A 37 -13.20 3.16 0.31
C LYS A 37 -12.17 2.01 0.31
N ILE A 38 -12.16 1.20 -0.75
CA ILE A 38 -11.20 0.10 -0.89
C ILE A 38 -9.78 0.66 -1.06
N LEU A 39 -9.62 1.72 -1.85
CA LEU A 39 -8.36 2.40 -2.11
C LEU A 39 -7.75 2.91 -0.82
N LEU A 40 -8.51 3.61 0.03
CA LEU A 40 -8.02 4.11 1.31
C LEU A 40 -7.46 2.97 2.17
N LYS A 41 -8.18 1.85 2.29
CA LYS A 41 -7.70 0.68 3.06
C LYS A 41 -6.50 -0.01 2.42
N THR A 42 -6.37 0.06 1.11
CA THR A 42 -5.25 -0.53 0.35
C THR A 42 -3.99 0.31 0.49
N GLU A 43 -4.12 1.64 0.40
CA GLU A 43 -3.06 2.59 0.73
C GLU A 43 -2.65 2.45 2.20
N GLU A 44 -3.62 2.20 3.10
CA GLU A 44 -3.33 1.94 4.51
C GLU A 44 -2.41 0.74 4.71
N ARG A 45 -2.73 -0.40 4.08
CA ARG A 45 -1.87 -1.58 4.15
C ARG A 45 -0.50 -1.32 3.53
N ALA A 46 -0.43 -0.62 2.40
CA ALA A 46 0.84 -0.31 1.75
C ALA A 46 1.77 0.53 2.64
N TYR A 47 1.28 1.56 3.34
CA TYR A 47 2.16 2.33 4.23
C TYR A 47 2.61 1.52 5.44
N HIS A 48 1.77 0.64 5.99
CA HIS A 48 2.18 -0.24 7.09
C HIS A 48 3.27 -1.22 6.64
N LEU A 49 3.11 -1.83 5.47
CA LEU A 49 4.13 -2.72 4.90
C LEU A 49 5.45 -1.96 4.66
N ALA A 50 5.39 -0.72 4.19
CA ALA A 50 6.57 0.13 4.03
C ALA A 50 7.25 0.44 5.37
N HIS A 51 6.48 0.74 6.43
CA HIS A 51 7.03 0.95 7.78
C HIS A 51 7.73 -0.31 8.32
N PHE A 52 7.17 -1.50 8.09
CA PHE A 52 7.82 -2.75 8.50
C PHE A 52 9.16 -3.00 7.79
N LEU A 53 9.34 -2.50 6.57
CA LEU A 53 10.56 -2.66 5.79
C LEU A 53 11.63 -1.58 6.08
N ALA A 54 11.31 -0.59 6.91
CA ALA A 54 12.28 0.40 7.34
C ALA A 54 13.46 -0.31 8.04
N LYS A 55 14.69 0.11 7.71
CA LYS A 55 15.92 -0.45 8.31
C LYS A 55 16.17 0.14 9.70
N ASP A 56 15.18 -0.02 10.57
CA ASP A 56 15.20 0.45 11.96
C ASP A 56 14.68 -0.66 12.88
N SER A 57 15.23 -0.73 14.08
CA SER A 57 14.82 -1.71 15.10
C SER A 57 15.38 -1.32 16.47
N LEU A 58 14.60 -1.57 17.53
CA LEU A 58 15.05 -1.43 18.91
C LEU A 58 16.28 -2.29 19.23
N THR A 59 16.48 -3.39 18.49
CA THR A 59 17.63 -4.28 18.68
C THR A 59 18.95 -3.64 18.28
N LEU A 60 18.93 -2.63 17.40
CA LEU A 60 20.14 -1.95 16.93
C LEU A 60 20.95 -1.31 18.07
N GLY A 61 20.34 -1.06 19.23
CA GLY A 61 21.06 -0.57 20.41
C GLY A 61 21.93 -1.62 21.10
N PHE A 62 21.74 -2.92 20.83
CA PHE A 62 22.43 -4.01 21.54
C PHE A 62 22.82 -5.21 20.67
N VAL A 63 22.52 -5.20 19.36
CA VAL A 63 23.04 -6.21 18.41
C VAL A 63 24.16 -5.62 17.56
N GLN A 64 25.25 -6.37 17.41
CA GLN A 64 26.36 -5.99 16.53
C GLN A 64 25.85 -5.92 15.07
N ARG A 65 26.16 -4.84 14.35
CA ARG A 65 26.03 -4.85 12.89
C ARG A 65 27.03 -5.88 12.35
N VAL A 66 26.53 -7.02 11.88
CA VAL A 66 27.32 -7.94 11.05
C VAL A 66 27.53 -7.22 9.72
N GLN A 67 28.74 -6.70 9.50
CA GLN A 67 29.18 -6.24 8.19
C GLN A 67 29.55 -7.47 7.37
N ASN A 68 28.85 -7.67 6.25
CA ASN A 68 29.28 -8.58 5.18
C ASN A 68 30.09 -7.81 4.15
#